data_AF-A0A9D0ABD9-F1
#
_entry.id   AF-A0A9D0ABD9-F1
#
_cell.length_a   1.000
_cell.length_b   1.000
_cell.length_c   1.000
_cell.angle_alpha   90.00
_cell.angle_beta   90.00
_cell.angle_gamma   90.00
#
_symmetry.space_group_name_H-M   'P 1'
#
loop_
_entity.id
_entity.type
_entity.pdbx_description
1 polymer ?
#
loop_
_entity_poly.entity_id
_entity_poly.type
_entity_poly.pdbx_seq_one_letter_code
_entity_poly.pdbx_strand_id
1 'polypeptide(L)' 'MKAKELREMSTEDLKKKEMDIREDLFKLKFQHGIRRLENPARLSSLRRDIARIQTIMAEQANQ' A
#
# COMPACT_ATOMS: atom_id res chain seq x y z
N MET A 1 -5.64 3.70 4.52
CA MET A 1 -5.60 5.06 3.90
C MET A 1 -6.99 5.60 3.55
N LYS A 2 -7.17 6.93 3.49
CA LYS A 2 -8.38 7.59 2.95
C LYS A 2 -8.23 7.80 1.44
N ALA A 3 -9.27 7.48 0.67
CA ALA A 3 -9.23 7.55 -0.79
C ALA A 3 -9.12 8.99 -1.34
N LYS A 4 -9.63 9.99 -0.62
CA LYS A 4 -9.53 11.41 -1.01
C LYS A 4 -8.08 11.89 -1.10
N GLU A 5 -7.30 11.63 -0.05
CA GLU A 5 -5.89 12.03 0.03
C GLU A 5 -5.05 11.37 -1.08
N LEU A 6 -5.40 10.15 -1.50
CA LEU A 6 -4.70 9.47 -2.59
C LEU A 6 -5.04 10.04 -3.97
N ARG A 7 -6.25 10.60 -4.16
CA ARG A 7 -6.64 11.23 -5.44
C ARG A 7 -6.04 12.62 -5.63
N GLU A 8 -5.73 13.30 -4.53
CA GLU A 8 -5.08 14.61 -4.53
C GLU A 8 -3.56 14.53 -4.77
N MET A 9 -2.97 13.33 -4.71
CA MET A 9 -1.55 13.10 -4.96
C MET A 9 -1.26 12.93 -6.46
N SER A 10 -0.05 13.34 -6.87
CA SER A 10 0.47 13.10 -8.22
C SER A 10 0.71 11.61 -8.46
N THR A 11 0.69 11.20 -9.73
CA THR A 11 0.99 9.81 -10.15
C THR A 11 2.39 9.37 -9.71
N GLU A 12 3.36 10.28 -9.68
CA GLU A 12 4.72 10.02 -9.19
C GLU A 12 4.77 9.78 -7.69
N ASP A 13 4.02 10.57 -6.92
CA ASP A 13 3.92 10.41 -5.47
C ASP A 13 3.19 9.13 -5.11
N LEU A 14 2.14 8.76 -5.87
CA LEU A 14 1.44 7.49 -5.73
C LEU A 14 2.38 6.30 -5.96
N LYS A 15 3.23 6.36 -7.00
CA LYS A 15 4.25 5.33 -7.24
C LYS A 15 5.27 5.22 -6.11
N LYS A 16 5.79 6.35 -5.60
CA LYS A 16 6.71 6.34 -4.46
C LYS A 16 6.06 5.69 -3.23
N LYS A 17 4.83 6.09 -2.93
CA LYS A 17 4.06 5.56 -1.81
C LYS A 17 3.74 4.07 -1.96
N GLU A 18 3.44 3.60 -3.19
CA GLU A 18 3.29 2.17 -3.47
C GLU A 18 4.58 1.40 -3.12
N MET A 19 5.72 1.96 -3.50
CA MET A 19 7.03 1.34 -3.27
C MET A 19 7.35 1.23 -1.78
N ASP A 20 7.13 2.31 -1.02
CA ASP A 20 7.33 2.33 0.43
C ASP A 20 6.45 1.28 1.14
N ILE A 21 5.16 1.20 0.78
CA ILE A 21 4.23 0.24 1.37
C ILE A 21 4.61 -1.20 1.02
N ARG A 22 5.14 -1.45 -0.19
CA ARG A 22 5.66 -2.78 -0.57
C ARG A 22 6.85 -3.17 0.27
N GLU A 23 7.76 -2.25 0.54
CA GLU A 23 8.92 -2.50 1.39
C GLU A 23 8.49 -2.82 2.83
N ASP A 24 7.53 -2.07 3.36
CA ASP A 24 6.93 -2.35 4.67
C ASP A 24 6.23 -3.71 4.71
N LEU A 25 5.48 -4.05 3.66
CA LEU A 25 4.84 -5.36 3.53
C LEU A 25 5.89 -6.49 3.53
N PHE A 26 7.02 -6.29 2.87
CA PHE A 26 8.11 -7.26 2.84
C PHE A 26 8.74 -7.43 4.22
N LYS A 27 9.04 -6.33 4.92
CA LYS A 27 9.54 -6.35 6.29
C LYS A 27 8.58 -7.07 7.23
N LEU A 28 7.28 -6.78 7.15
CA LEU A 28 6.26 -7.46 7.96
C LEU A 28 6.12 -8.94 7.62
N LYS A 29 6.17 -9.33 6.34
CA LYS A 29 6.16 -10.75 5.93
C LYS A 29 7.37 -11.49 6.49
N PHE A 30 8.55 -10.88 6.42
CA PHE A 30 9.78 -11.44 6.93
C PHE A 30 9.71 -11.62 8.46
N GLN A 31 9.26 -10.60 9.18
CA GLN A 31 9.01 -10.68 10.62
C GLN A 31 8.00 -11.77 10.97
N HIS A 32 6.92 -11.92 10.20
CA HIS A 32 5.91 -12.95 10.40
C HIS A 32 6.46 -14.38 10.27
N GLY A 33 7.40 -14.58 9.35
CA GLY A 33 8.05 -15.87 9.16
C GLY A 33 9.02 -16.24 10.29
N ILE A 34 9.70 -15.24 10.88
CA ILE A 34 10.68 -15.46 11.96
C ILE A 34 9.98 -15.54 13.33
N ARG A 35 8.94 -14.73 13.54
CA ARG A 35 8.17 -14.66 14.79
C ARG A 35 6.70 -14.44 14.48
N ARG A 36 5.83 -14.96 15.35
CA ARG A 36 4.39 -14.70 15.24
C ARG A 36 4.14 -13.20 15.42
N LEU A 37 3.66 -12.53 14.37
CA LEU A 37 3.28 -11.11 14.45
C LEU A 37 2.16 -10.92 15.48
N GLU A 38 2.30 -9.91 16.33
CA GLU A 38 1.24 -9.50 17.26
C GLU A 38 0.00 -8.98 16.51
N ASN A 39 0.18 -8.41 15.32
CA ASN A 39 -0.91 -7.81 14.56
C ASN A 39 -0.93 -8.23 13.07
N PRO A 40 -1.43 -9.45 12.76
CA PRO A 40 -1.55 -9.94 11.38
C PRO A 40 -2.55 -9.12 10.54
N ALA A 41 -3.46 -8.36 11.15
CA ALA A 41 -4.37 -7.47 10.44
C ALA A 41 -3.66 -6.32 9.72
N ARG A 42 -2.43 -5.99 10.12
CA ARG A 42 -1.61 -4.99 9.42
C ARG A 42 -1.18 -5.48 8.04
N LEU A 43 -0.92 -6.78 7.87
CA LEU A 43 -0.60 -7.37 6.56
C LEU A 43 -1.77 -7.23 5.57
N SER A 44 -3.00 -7.50 6.01
CA SER A 44 -4.19 -7.36 5.15
C SER A 44 -4.50 -5.90 4.84
N SER A 45 -4.26 -5.00 5.79
CA SER A 45 -4.41 -3.55 5.60
C SER A 45 -3.43 -3.00 4.57
N LEU A 46 -2.13 -3.35 4.67
CA LEU A 46 -1.10 -2.94 3.71
C LEU A 46 -1.41 -3.45 2.29
N ARG A 47 -1.89 -4.70 2.14
CA ARG A 47 -2.33 -5.22 0.84
C ARG A 47 -3.50 -4.42 0.26
N ARG A 48 -4.48 -4.05 1.09
CA ARG A 48 -5.63 -3.23 0.65
C ARG A 48 -5.21 -1.83 0.26
N ASP A 49 -4.25 -1.24 0.95
CA ASP A 49 -3.76 0.09 0.62
C ASP A 49 -2.97 0.10 -0.70
N ILE A 50 -2.17 -0.94 -1.01
CA ILE A 50 -1.55 -1.12 -2.35
C ILE A 50 -2.62 -1.21 -3.44
N ALA A 51 -3.64 -2.05 -3.23
CA ALA A 51 -4.72 -2.20 -4.21
C ALA A 51 -5.45 -0.87 -4.49
N ARG A 52 -5.71 -0.07 -3.45
CA ARG A 52 -6.33 1.25 -3.59
C ARG A 52 -5.47 2.23 -4.39
N ILE A 53 -4.16 2.25 -4.16
CA ILE A 53 -3.23 3.10 -4.92
C ILE A 53 -3.25 2.70 -6.39
N GLN A 54 -3.15 1.40 -6.67
CA GLN A 54 -3.20 0.89 -8.05
C GLN A 54 -4.53 1.20 -8.75
N THR A 55 -5.66 1.10 -8.05
CA THR A 55 -6.97 1.49 -8.59
C THR A 55 -7.00 2.99 -8.95
N ILE A 56 -6.53 3.86 -8.06
CA ILE A 56 -6.53 5.32 -8.32
C ILE A 56 -5.57 5.67 -9.47
N MET A 57 -4.41 5.04 -9.54
CA MET A 57 -3.50 5.22 -10.68
C MET A 57 -4.14 4.79 -12.00
N ALA A 58 -4.92 3.70 -12.01
CA ALA A 58 -5.66 3.27 -13.20
C ALA A 58 -6.84 4.20 -13.52
N GLU A 59 -7.53 4.75 -12.51
CA GLU A 59 -8.56 5.79 -12.70
C GLU A 59 -7.96 7.05 -13.34
N GLN A 60 -6.79 7.51 -12.87
CA GLN A 60 -6.09 8.67 -13.42
C GLN A 60 -5.53 8.44 -14.83
N ALA A 61 -5.16 7.20 -15.18
CA ALA A 61 -4.63 6.87 -16.51
C ALA A 61 -5.74 6.70 -17.58
N ASN A 62 -6.97 6.42 -17.15
CA ASN A 62 -8.14 6.26 -18.03
C ASN A 62 -9.01 7.53 -18.12
N GLN A 63 -8.63 8.61 -17.42
CA GLN A 63 -9.20 9.96 -17.57
C GLN A 63 -8.43 10.75 -18.61
#